data_AF-A0A0L0P366-F1
#
_entry.id   AF-A0A0L0P366-F1
#
_cell.length_a   1.000
_cell.length_b   1.000
_cell.length_c   1.000
_cell.angle_alpha   90.00
_cell.angle_beta   90.00
_cell.angle_gamma   90.00
#
_symmetry.space_group_name_H-M   'P 1'
#
loop_
_entity.id
_entity.type
_entity.pdbx_description
1 polymer ?
#
loop_
_entity_poly.entity_id
_entity_poly.type
_entity_poly.pdbx_seq_one_letter_code
_entity_poly.pdbx_strand_id
1 'polypeptide(L)'
;MLRSLILDYIRATRELQSMEKASRKTLNTDLKPAERLAKSLDLKVGISSGQLERHLWNFIKQHWAQCVEDNEIVASYVNTEHHVDIGRCFELVKSNFERDMAQSVVQVDPVSILLRRLLRLKDYQNCIGLLDATLNSKNFTDFKKSTLWRKGLYLTFMTGVISAIQYPLLPSTPFYILIPVNFSIIFGSIYAELKAFYSQICDRVNWRPHTSLLHRFIHSREHSIMNTIITHFEEHSEINMKNYHNYGIRVHSTLGTLQQTEFEMYLPGTSSVPSLLLCAQDEHTTTMTKYFREELQKRRMVWNVLPEERKYFDYWLSHGEKYEWVEPDQDPAEIQTFCNHSFNTRAHRLQ
;
A
#
# COMPACT_ATOMS: atom_id res chain seq x y z
N MET A 1 -0.25 -10.25 33.00
CA MET A 1 -1.39 -9.73 33.80
C MET A 1 -1.69 -8.27 33.48
N LEU A 2 -0.69 -7.39 33.38
CA LEU A 2 -0.94 -5.98 33.01
C LEU A 2 -1.38 -5.78 31.55
N ARG A 3 -0.84 -6.57 30.62
CA ARG A 3 -1.20 -6.56 29.18
C ARG A 3 -2.70 -6.76 28.93
N SER A 4 -3.29 -7.79 29.53
CA SER A 4 -4.73 -8.08 29.38
C SER A 4 -5.57 -6.95 29.95
N LEU A 5 -5.18 -6.38 31.09
CA LEU A 5 -5.88 -5.25 31.70
C LEU A 5 -5.87 -3.99 30.81
N ILE A 6 -4.75 -3.69 30.14
CA ILE A 6 -4.66 -2.56 29.21
C ILE A 6 -5.55 -2.82 27.98
N LEU A 7 -5.53 -4.04 27.43
CA LEU A 7 -6.39 -4.41 26.30
C LEU A 7 -7.87 -4.35 26.67
N ASP A 8 -8.23 -4.84 27.86
CA ASP A 8 -9.60 -4.80 28.38
C ASP A 8 -10.04 -3.36 28.64
N TYR A 9 -9.14 -2.49 29.12
CA TYR A 9 -9.42 -1.06 29.28
C TYR A 9 -9.64 -0.36 27.93
N ILE A 10 -8.83 -0.67 26.91
CA ILE A 10 -9.04 -0.17 25.55
C ILE A 10 -10.40 -0.67 25.03
N ARG A 11 -10.69 -1.96 25.16
CA ARG A 11 -11.96 -2.54 24.69
C ARG A 11 -13.17 -1.92 25.40
N ALA A 12 -13.13 -1.81 26.73
CA ALA A 12 -14.22 -1.24 27.52
C ALA A 12 -14.46 0.24 27.17
N THR A 13 -13.40 1.03 26.97
CA THR A 13 -13.56 2.43 26.54
C THR A 13 -14.15 2.52 25.14
N ARG A 14 -13.82 1.60 24.23
CA ARG A 14 -14.43 1.52 22.88
C ARG A 14 -15.89 1.10 22.92
N GLU A 15 -16.24 0.11 23.74
CA GLU A 15 -17.64 -0.30 23.93
C GLU A 15 -18.48 0.87 24.44
N LEU A 16 -17.99 1.62 25.43
CA LEU A 16 -18.67 2.82 25.92
C LEU A 16 -18.88 3.89 24.83
N GLN A 17 -17.88 4.13 23.97
CA GLN A 17 -18.03 5.06 22.83
C GLN A 17 -19.04 4.57 21.79
N SER A 18 -19.08 3.26 21.55
CA SER A 18 -20.04 2.65 20.62
C SER A 18 -21.48 2.76 21.15
N MET A 19 -21.68 2.54 22.46
CA MET A 19 -22.96 2.67 23.14
C MET A 19 -23.44 4.13 23.14
N GLU A 20 -22.54 5.10 23.33
CA GLU A 20 -22.87 6.53 23.21
C GLU A 20 -23.33 6.88 21.79
N LYS A 21 -22.64 6.38 20.75
CA LYS A 21 -23.00 6.63 19.35
C LYS A 21 -24.34 5.98 18.99
N ALA A 22 -24.58 4.75 19.44
CA ALA A 22 -25.85 4.05 19.25
C ALA A 22 -26.99 4.80 19.95
N SER A 23 -26.77 5.19 21.22
CA SER A 23 -27.70 6.01 21.99
C SER A 23 -28.02 7.31 21.25
N ARG A 24 -27.02 8.11 20.83
CA ARG A 24 -27.25 9.36 20.06
C ARG A 24 -28.02 9.14 18.76
N LYS A 25 -27.79 8.04 18.03
CA LYS A 25 -28.55 7.72 16.81
C LYS A 25 -30.04 7.46 17.12
N THR A 26 -30.34 6.78 18.22
CA THR A 26 -31.72 6.53 18.68
C THR A 26 -32.34 7.73 19.42
N LEU A 27 -31.53 8.57 20.05
CA LEU A 27 -31.98 9.73 20.83
C LEU A 27 -32.28 10.94 19.93
N ASN A 28 -31.61 11.08 18.78
CA ASN A 28 -31.79 12.19 17.84
C ASN A 28 -33.21 12.30 17.24
N THR A 29 -34.07 11.29 17.39
CA THR A 29 -35.47 11.35 16.94
C THR A 29 -36.43 11.98 17.96
N ASP A 30 -36.12 12.04 19.27
CA ASP A 30 -37.12 12.39 20.31
C ASP A 30 -36.65 13.37 21.43
N LEU A 31 -35.54 14.11 21.26
CA LEU A 31 -34.72 14.56 22.40
C LEU A 31 -34.86 15.96 23.02
N LYS A 32 -35.79 16.83 22.61
CA LYS A 32 -35.89 18.15 23.29
C LYS A 32 -36.27 18.11 24.79
N PRO A 33 -37.03 17.12 25.31
CA PRO A 33 -37.44 17.11 26.72
C PRO A 33 -36.51 16.33 27.67
N ALA A 34 -35.87 15.23 27.25
CA ALA A 34 -35.08 14.39 28.17
C ALA A 34 -33.73 15.02 28.56
N GLU A 35 -33.09 15.75 27.64
CA GLU A 35 -31.87 16.53 27.94
C GLU A 35 -32.13 17.66 28.93
N ARG A 36 -33.33 18.29 28.90
CA ARG A 36 -33.72 19.32 29.88
C ARG A 36 -33.91 18.74 31.27
N LEU A 37 -34.49 17.54 31.37
CA LEU A 37 -34.70 16.83 32.63
C LEU A 37 -33.38 16.35 33.26
N ALA A 38 -32.47 15.79 32.46
CA ALA A 38 -31.13 15.40 32.91
C ALA A 38 -30.33 16.60 33.45
N LYS A 39 -30.40 17.75 32.76
CA LYS A 39 -29.75 19.00 33.17
C LYS A 39 -30.37 19.59 34.44
N SER A 40 -31.68 19.37 34.67
CA SER A 40 -32.37 19.79 35.90
C SER A 40 -32.07 18.92 37.12
N LEU A 41 -31.61 17.67 36.90
CA LEU A 41 -31.28 16.71 37.95
C LEU A 41 -29.78 16.64 38.27
N ASP A 42 -28.97 17.51 37.65
CA ASP A 42 -27.49 17.51 37.71
C ASP A 42 -26.87 16.12 37.42
N LEU A 43 -27.59 15.28 36.68
CA LEU A 43 -27.12 13.99 36.24
C LEU A 43 -26.23 14.22 35.02
N LYS A 44 -24.92 13.96 35.18
CA LYS A 44 -23.97 13.93 34.07
C LYS A 44 -24.28 12.74 33.16
N VAL A 45 -25.27 12.89 32.29
CA VAL A 45 -25.65 11.87 31.30
C VAL A 45 -24.58 11.83 30.22
N GLY A 46 -23.71 10.82 30.30
CA GLY A 46 -22.72 10.49 29.27
C GLY A 46 -21.44 11.31 29.36
N ILE A 47 -20.32 10.63 29.60
CA ILE A 47 -18.99 11.22 29.33
C ILE A 47 -18.88 11.34 27.81
N SER A 48 -18.60 12.54 27.31
CA SER A 48 -18.43 12.75 25.87
C SER A 48 -17.33 11.85 25.29
N SER A 49 -17.55 11.30 24.10
CA SER A 49 -16.55 10.49 23.37
C SER A 49 -15.14 11.13 23.34
N GLY A 50 -15.06 12.45 23.18
CA GLY A 50 -13.80 13.19 23.19
C GLY A 50 -13.15 13.36 24.57
N GLN A 51 -13.91 13.26 25.68
CA GLN A 51 -13.34 13.13 27.03
C GLN A 51 -12.82 11.71 27.27
N LEU A 52 -13.57 10.68 26.84
CA LEU A 52 -13.13 9.28 26.92
C LEU A 52 -11.80 9.06 26.17
N GLU A 53 -11.63 9.64 24.97
CA GLU A 53 -10.36 9.60 24.22
C GLU A 53 -9.21 10.26 24.98
N ARG A 54 -9.46 11.40 25.63
CA ARG A 54 -8.43 12.10 26.41
C ARG A 54 -8.02 11.30 27.63
N HIS A 55 -8.98 10.69 28.33
CA HIS A 55 -8.68 9.80 29.44
C HIS A 55 -7.89 8.56 29.00
N LEU A 56 -8.31 7.93 27.89
CA LEU A 56 -7.61 6.79 27.31
C LEU A 56 -6.17 7.16 26.90
N TRP A 57 -5.98 8.31 26.26
CA TRP A 57 -4.65 8.79 25.90
C TRP A 57 -3.77 9.09 27.11
N ASN A 58 -4.32 9.73 28.14
CA ASN A 58 -3.59 10.00 29.38
C ASN A 58 -3.17 8.69 30.06
N PHE A 59 -4.03 7.68 30.07
CA PHE A 59 -3.71 6.34 30.57
C PHE A 59 -2.59 5.68 29.76
N ILE A 60 -2.65 5.74 28.43
CA ILE A 60 -1.58 5.24 27.55
C ILE A 60 -0.26 5.97 27.82
N LYS A 61 -0.29 7.28 28.03
CA LYS A 61 0.89 8.09 28.33
C LYS A 61 1.51 7.73 29.68
N GLN A 62 0.69 7.42 30.69
CA GLN A 62 1.16 6.94 31.99
C GLN A 62 1.85 5.58 31.88
N HIS A 63 1.33 4.70 31.02
CA HIS A 63 1.86 3.34 30.79
C HIS A 63 2.69 3.22 29.49
N TRP A 64 3.32 4.31 29.04
CA TRP A 64 3.92 4.41 27.71
C TRP A 64 4.89 3.28 27.38
N ALA A 65 5.82 2.97 28.31
CA ALA A 65 6.84 1.96 28.09
C ALA A 65 6.26 0.56 27.84
N GLN A 66 5.10 0.24 28.44
CA GLN A 66 4.43 -1.06 28.29
C GLN A 66 3.53 -1.09 27.06
N CYS A 67 2.83 0.01 26.77
CA CYS A 67 1.99 0.14 25.58
C CYS A 67 2.79 0.11 24.28
N VAL A 68 4.00 0.67 24.28
CA VAL A 68 4.90 0.70 23.13
C VAL A 68 5.60 -0.65 22.91
N GLU A 69 5.65 -1.51 23.93
CA GLU A 69 6.27 -2.84 23.86
C GLU A 69 5.38 -3.89 23.20
N ASP A 70 4.07 -3.84 23.46
CA ASP A 70 3.13 -4.83 22.97
C ASP A 70 2.48 -4.37 21.66
N ASN A 71 2.83 -5.04 20.56
CA ASN A 71 2.28 -4.78 19.21
C ASN A 71 0.75 -4.93 19.14
N GLU A 72 0.18 -5.83 19.94
CA GLU A 72 -1.28 -6.02 20.01
C GLU A 72 -2.00 -4.85 20.68
N ILE A 73 -1.38 -4.19 21.68
CA ILE A 73 -1.96 -3.02 22.34
C ILE A 73 -2.02 -1.86 21.35
N VAL A 74 -0.92 -1.64 20.64
CA VAL A 74 -0.85 -0.64 19.57
C VAL A 74 -1.88 -0.93 18.47
N ALA A 75 -1.92 -2.17 17.97
CA ALA A 75 -2.88 -2.58 16.95
C ALA A 75 -4.33 -2.36 17.39
N SER A 76 -4.67 -2.73 18.62
CA SER A 76 -6.01 -2.54 19.20
C SER A 76 -6.40 -1.07 19.30
N TYR A 77 -5.47 -0.22 19.76
CA TYR A 77 -5.71 1.22 19.84
C TYR A 77 -5.91 1.86 18.46
N VAL A 78 -5.11 1.46 17.47
CA VAL A 78 -5.16 2.01 16.12
C VAL A 78 -6.36 1.52 15.32
N ASN A 79 -6.78 0.26 15.48
CA ASN A 79 -7.88 -0.36 14.72
C ASN A 79 -9.29 0.11 15.14
N THR A 80 -9.40 1.21 15.89
CA THR A 80 -10.69 1.70 16.37
C THR A 80 -11.44 2.51 15.30
N GLU A 81 -12.75 2.26 15.15
CA GLU A 81 -13.67 2.94 14.22
C GLU A 81 -14.01 4.41 14.59
N HIS A 82 -13.69 4.86 15.80
CA HIS A 82 -14.02 6.20 16.27
C HIS A 82 -12.99 7.25 15.84
N HIS A 83 -13.38 8.53 15.79
CA HIS A 83 -12.50 9.67 15.48
C HIS A 83 -11.43 9.85 16.56
N VAL A 84 -10.37 9.05 16.47
CA VAL A 84 -9.14 9.23 17.25
C VAL A 84 -8.28 10.26 16.52
N ASP A 85 -7.65 11.16 17.29
CA ASP A 85 -6.67 12.10 16.75
C ASP A 85 -5.54 11.34 16.04
N ILE A 86 -5.44 11.50 14.71
CA ILE A 86 -4.45 10.80 13.86
C ILE A 86 -3.03 11.03 14.38
N GLY A 87 -2.73 12.22 14.89
CA GLY A 87 -1.42 12.56 15.46
C GLY A 87 -1.04 11.69 16.67
N ARG A 88 -2.00 11.29 17.52
CA ARG A 88 -1.72 10.40 18.68
C ARG A 88 -1.41 8.98 18.23
N CYS A 89 -2.14 8.49 17.24
CA CYS A 89 -1.84 7.19 16.62
C CYS A 89 -0.46 7.20 15.94
N PHE A 90 -0.11 8.31 15.29
CA PHE A 90 1.19 8.48 14.64
C PHE A 90 2.34 8.43 15.64
N GLU A 91 2.25 9.17 16.74
CA GLU A 91 3.27 9.19 17.81
C GLU A 91 3.48 7.79 18.40
N LEU A 92 2.39 7.09 18.70
CA LEU A 92 2.44 5.76 19.30
C LEU A 92 3.00 4.68 18.35
N VAL A 93 2.60 4.69 17.07
CA VAL A 93 3.17 3.77 16.06
C VAL A 93 4.63 4.07 15.78
N LYS A 94 5.01 5.35 15.71
CA LYS A 94 6.40 5.76 15.50
C LYS A 94 7.29 5.29 16.65
N SER A 95 6.89 5.51 17.90
CA SER A 95 7.69 5.10 19.05
C SER A 95 7.77 3.58 19.22
N ASN A 96 6.72 2.84 18.85
CA ASN A 96 6.80 1.37 18.78
C ASN A 96 7.84 0.96 17.73
N PHE A 97 7.77 1.51 16.52
CA PHE A 97 8.71 1.18 15.46
C PHE A 97 10.18 1.51 15.82
N GLU A 98 10.43 2.65 16.48
CA GLU A 98 11.76 3.02 16.97
C GLU A 98 12.31 2.02 18.01
N ARG A 99 11.46 1.49 18.88
CA ARG A 99 11.83 0.47 19.85
C ARG A 99 12.06 -0.90 19.21
N ASP A 100 11.18 -1.33 18.31
CA ASP A 100 11.31 -2.58 17.56
C ASP A 100 12.61 -2.62 16.75
N MET A 101 13.04 -1.47 16.21
CA MET A 101 14.35 -1.33 15.59
C MET A 101 15.50 -1.56 16.59
N ALA A 102 15.42 -1.02 17.80
CA ALA A 102 16.43 -1.23 18.83
C ALA A 102 16.54 -2.71 19.25
N GLN A 103 15.42 -3.43 19.23
CA GLN A 103 15.35 -4.85 19.60
C GLN A 103 15.60 -5.80 18.41
N SER A 104 15.84 -5.27 17.20
CA SER A 104 16.07 -6.05 15.96
C SER A 104 14.91 -6.95 15.52
N VAL A 105 13.71 -6.81 16.10
CA VAL A 105 12.49 -7.53 15.73
C VAL A 105 11.52 -6.52 15.12
N VAL A 106 11.66 -6.25 13.81
CA VAL A 106 10.81 -5.25 13.15
C VAL A 106 9.51 -5.91 12.68
N GLN A 107 8.44 -5.76 13.47
CA GLN A 107 7.08 -6.12 13.03
C GLN A 107 6.41 -4.94 12.34
N VAL A 108 5.84 -5.18 11.15
CA VAL A 108 5.22 -4.12 10.32
C VAL A 108 3.71 -4.02 10.57
N ASP A 109 3.16 -4.93 11.37
CA ASP A 109 1.72 -5.06 11.57
C ASP A 109 1.08 -3.76 12.10
N PRO A 110 1.62 -3.08 13.13
CA PRO A 110 1.10 -1.81 13.61
C PRO A 110 1.05 -0.70 12.54
N VAL A 111 2.10 -0.61 11.71
CA VAL A 111 2.21 0.38 10.62
C VAL A 111 1.18 0.08 9.53
N SER A 112 1.01 -1.20 9.18
CA SER A 112 0.03 -1.62 8.18
C SER A 112 -1.41 -1.36 8.61
N ILE A 113 -1.72 -1.49 9.90
CA ILE A 113 -3.06 -1.21 10.45
C ILE A 113 -3.35 0.29 10.40
N LEU A 114 -2.39 1.13 10.79
CA LEU A 114 -2.53 2.58 10.68
C LEU A 114 -2.68 3.02 9.22
N LEU A 115 -1.90 2.43 8.32
CA LEU A 115 -1.99 2.70 6.88
C LEU A 115 -3.38 2.36 6.34
N ARG A 116 -3.92 1.17 6.64
CA ARG A 116 -5.27 0.77 6.21
C ARG A 116 -6.34 1.75 6.70
N ARG A 117 -6.18 2.27 7.93
CA ARG A 117 -7.08 3.27 8.49
C ARG A 117 -6.99 4.61 7.75
N LEU A 118 -5.77 5.09 7.48
CA LEU A 118 -5.56 6.34 6.74
C LEU A 118 -6.08 6.25 5.29
N LEU A 119 -5.90 5.10 4.65
CA LEU A 119 -6.46 4.82 3.32
C LEU A 119 -7.99 4.87 3.31
N ARG A 120 -8.65 4.29 4.33
CA ARG A 120 -10.12 4.41 4.48
C ARG A 120 -10.60 5.84 4.64
N LEU A 121 -9.80 6.70 5.30
CA LEU A 121 -10.08 8.13 5.45
C LEU A 121 -9.72 8.95 4.21
N LYS A 122 -9.12 8.33 3.18
CA LYS A 122 -8.59 8.97 1.96
C LYS A 122 -7.54 10.06 2.24
N ASP A 123 -6.83 9.94 3.36
CA ASP A 123 -5.79 10.90 3.77
C ASP A 123 -4.41 10.42 3.30
N TYR A 124 -4.10 10.70 2.04
CA TYR A 124 -2.88 10.22 1.38
C TYR A 124 -1.62 10.94 1.86
N GLN A 125 -1.71 12.21 2.29
CA GLN A 125 -0.56 12.96 2.78
C GLN A 125 -0.02 12.37 4.08
N ASN A 126 -0.91 12.04 5.02
CA ASN A 126 -0.52 11.38 6.26
C ASN A 126 -0.03 9.95 6.05
N CYS A 127 -0.50 9.24 5.01
CA CYS A 127 0.06 7.94 4.63
C CYS A 127 1.54 8.05 4.23
N ILE A 128 1.88 9.02 3.39
CA ILE A 128 3.26 9.24 2.96
C ILE A 128 4.12 9.76 4.12
N GLY A 129 3.58 10.66 4.94
CA GLY A 129 4.26 11.11 6.16
C GLY A 129 4.59 9.97 7.12
N LEU A 130 3.70 8.98 7.26
CA LEU A 130 3.94 7.78 8.08
C LEU A 130 5.03 6.91 7.48
N LEU A 131 5.01 6.75 6.16
CA LEU A 131 6.03 6.00 5.43
C LEU A 131 7.42 6.62 5.63
N ASP A 132 7.51 7.95 5.61
CA ASP A 132 8.76 8.68 5.82
C ASP A 132 9.26 8.64 7.26
N ALA A 133 8.35 8.69 8.24
CA ALA A 133 8.72 8.56 9.64
C ALA A 133 9.17 7.15 10.04
N THR A 134 8.70 6.11 9.33
CA THR A 134 8.96 4.71 9.67
C THR A 134 9.97 4.06 8.72
N LEU A 135 9.51 3.64 7.53
CA LEU A 135 10.24 2.78 6.61
C LEU A 135 11.28 3.50 5.75
N ASN A 136 11.15 4.80 5.55
CA ASN A 136 12.14 5.63 4.86
C ASN A 136 12.97 6.49 5.85
N SER A 137 12.89 6.18 7.16
CA SER A 137 13.76 6.81 8.15
C SER A 137 15.22 6.38 7.96
N LYS A 138 16.16 7.33 8.10
CA LYS A 138 17.61 7.06 7.96
C LYS A 138 18.05 5.91 8.87
N ASN A 139 17.58 5.94 10.12
CA ASN A 139 17.85 4.92 11.14
C ASN A 139 17.48 3.51 10.66
N PHE A 140 16.30 3.35 10.04
CA PHE A 140 15.86 2.06 9.54
C PHE A 140 16.69 1.60 8.33
N THR A 141 17.00 2.51 7.40
CA THR A 141 17.84 2.17 6.24
C THR A 141 19.24 1.74 6.67
N ASP A 142 19.82 2.36 7.70
CA ASP A 142 21.15 2.04 8.20
C ASP A 142 21.13 0.75 9.05
N PHE A 143 20.05 0.50 9.81
CA PHE A 143 19.82 -0.80 10.44
C PHE A 143 19.74 -1.94 9.41
N LYS A 144 19.01 -1.75 8.31
CA LYS A 144 18.95 -2.73 7.22
C LYS A 144 20.30 -2.93 6.54
N LYS A 145 21.03 -1.85 6.24
CA LYS A 145 22.37 -1.94 5.64
C LYS A 145 23.35 -2.67 6.55
N SER A 146 23.37 -2.36 7.85
CA SER A 146 24.25 -3.02 8.81
C SER A 146 23.90 -4.50 8.99
N THR A 147 22.60 -4.84 9.02
CA THR A 147 22.15 -6.24 9.04
C THR A 147 22.57 -6.99 7.78
N LEU A 148 22.42 -6.36 6.61
CA LEU A 148 22.87 -6.92 5.33
C LEU A 148 24.38 -7.11 5.29
N TRP A 149 25.15 -6.14 5.79
CA TRP A 149 26.60 -6.24 5.91
C TRP A 149 27.03 -7.40 6.81
N ARG A 150 26.39 -7.59 7.97
CA ARG A 150 26.65 -8.72 8.86
C ARG A 150 26.33 -10.06 8.20
N LYS A 151 25.20 -10.17 7.50
CA LYS A 151 24.83 -11.37 6.73
C LYS A 151 25.79 -11.63 5.58
N GLY A 152 26.23 -10.58 4.89
CA GLY A 152 27.24 -10.65 3.84
C GLY A 152 28.57 -11.18 4.36
N LEU A 153 29.07 -10.65 5.48
CA LEU A 153 30.28 -11.14 6.14
C LEU A 153 30.16 -12.62 6.53
N TYR A 154 29.04 -13.00 7.14
CA TYR A 154 28.76 -14.41 7.46
C TYR A 154 28.78 -15.29 6.22
N LEU A 155 28.14 -14.86 5.12
CA LEU A 155 28.13 -15.60 3.86
C LEU A 155 29.55 -15.75 3.29
N THR A 156 30.35 -14.68 3.29
CA THR A 156 31.76 -14.76 2.83
C THR A 156 32.60 -15.71 3.67
N PHE A 157 32.38 -15.76 4.99
CA PHE A 157 33.04 -16.70 5.88
C PHE A 157 32.65 -18.14 5.55
N MET A 158 31.35 -18.41 5.37
CA MET A 158 30.85 -19.73 5.01
C MET A 158 31.39 -20.20 3.64
N THR A 159 31.53 -19.31 2.65
CA THR A 159 32.18 -19.63 1.38
C THR A 159 33.62 -20.09 1.55
N GLY A 160 34.36 -19.48 2.50
CA GLY A 160 35.71 -19.92 2.86
C GLY A 160 35.73 -21.32 3.47
N VAL A 161 34.81 -21.61 4.38
CA VAL A 161 34.65 -22.95 5.00
C VAL A 161 34.31 -24.00 3.95
N ILE A 162 33.37 -23.72 3.04
CA ILE A 162 33.00 -24.62 1.94
C ILE A 162 34.20 -24.90 1.04
N SER A 163 34.97 -23.86 0.69
CA SER A 163 36.17 -24.01 -0.15
C SER A 163 37.24 -24.86 0.53
N ALA A 164 37.40 -24.73 1.85
CA ALA A 164 38.34 -25.54 2.64
C ALA A 164 37.94 -27.03 2.71
N ILE A 165 36.63 -27.32 2.79
CA ILE A 165 36.10 -28.68 2.74
C ILE A 165 36.22 -29.30 1.34
N GLN A 166 36.06 -28.50 0.28
CA GLN A 166 36.17 -28.97 -1.11
C GLN A 166 37.61 -29.25 -1.55
N TYR A 167 38.59 -28.52 -1.02
CA TYR A 167 40.01 -28.68 -1.36
C TYR A 167 40.53 -30.12 -1.26
N PRO A 168 40.31 -30.88 -0.16
CA PRO A 168 40.75 -32.28 -0.08
C PRO A 168 40.00 -33.22 -1.02
N LEU A 169 38.79 -32.87 -1.45
CA LEU A 169 37.98 -33.67 -2.38
C LEU A 169 38.39 -33.48 -3.85
N LEU A 170 39.02 -32.34 -4.17
CA LEU A 170 39.45 -31.96 -5.53
C LEU A 170 40.95 -31.62 -5.55
N PRO A 171 41.84 -32.60 -5.32
CA PRO A 171 43.28 -32.38 -5.18
C PRO A 171 43.95 -31.84 -6.44
N SER A 172 43.32 -31.98 -7.61
CA SER A 172 43.81 -31.44 -8.88
C SER A 172 43.51 -29.94 -9.07
N THR A 173 42.65 -29.36 -8.24
CA THR A 173 42.28 -27.93 -8.35
C THR A 173 42.94 -27.11 -7.25
N PRO A 174 43.68 -26.05 -7.60
CA PRO A 174 44.32 -25.22 -6.60
C PRO A 174 43.29 -24.36 -5.85
N PHE A 175 43.54 -24.14 -4.56
CA PHE A 175 42.63 -23.44 -3.65
C PHE A 175 42.24 -22.03 -4.10
N TYR A 176 43.15 -21.31 -4.76
CA TYR A 176 42.89 -19.95 -5.27
C TYR A 176 41.88 -19.89 -6.42
N ILE A 177 41.58 -21.03 -7.08
CA ILE A 177 40.53 -21.12 -8.11
C ILE A 177 39.18 -21.47 -7.47
N LEU A 178 39.17 -22.31 -6.43
CA LEU A 178 37.94 -22.72 -5.75
C LEU A 178 37.21 -21.55 -5.08
N ILE A 179 37.95 -20.62 -4.47
CA ILE A 179 37.37 -19.43 -3.83
C ILE A 179 36.52 -18.60 -4.82
N PRO A 180 37.08 -18.03 -5.91
CA PRO A 180 36.31 -17.20 -6.82
C PRO A 180 35.15 -17.96 -7.46
N VAL A 181 35.30 -19.27 -7.75
CA VAL A 181 34.22 -20.10 -8.29
C VAL A 181 33.05 -20.19 -7.31
N ASN A 182 33.31 -20.53 -6.03
CA ASN A 182 32.25 -20.60 -5.02
C ASN A 182 31.61 -19.22 -4.75
N PHE A 183 32.40 -18.15 -4.75
CA PHE A 183 31.89 -16.79 -4.67
C PHE A 183 30.97 -16.48 -5.87
N SER A 184 31.39 -16.78 -7.10
CA SER A 184 30.58 -16.56 -8.29
C SER A 184 29.29 -17.37 -8.27
N ILE A 185 29.30 -18.61 -7.79
CA ILE A 185 28.10 -19.44 -7.68
C ILE A 185 27.12 -18.83 -6.68
N ILE A 186 27.58 -18.52 -5.46
CA ILE A 186 26.71 -18.04 -4.37
C ILE A 186 26.19 -16.62 -4.65
N PHE A 187 27.06 -15.69 -5.02
CA PHE A 187 26.64 -14.33 -5.32
C PHE A 187 25.89 -14.24 -6.65
N GLY A 188 26.26 -15.08 -7.62
CA GLY A 188 25.57 -15.19 -8.90
C GLY A 188 24.14 -15.73 -8.73
N SER A 189 23.93 -16.75 -7.90
CA SER A 189 22.60 -17.28 -7.62
C SER A 189 21.73 -16.25 -6.89
N ILE A 190 22.24 -15.60 -5.84
CA ILE A 190 21.52 -14.54 -5.13
C ILE A 190 21.15 -13.39 -6.08
N TYR A 191 22.08 -12.98 -6.95
CA TYR A 191 21.81 -11.93 -7.94
C TYR A 191 20.73 -12.37 -8.94
N ALA A 192 20.79 -13.61 -9.43
CA ALA A 192 19.81 -14.16 -10.35
C ALA A 192 18.42 -14.25 -9.71
N GLU A 193 18.32 -14.73 -8.47
CA GLU A 193 17.08 -14.80 -7.71
C GLU A 193 16.49 -13.41 -7.46
N LEU A 194 17.30 -12.44 -7.02
CA LEU A 194 16.85 -11.05 -6.84
C LEU A 194 16.36 -10.47 -8.16
N LYS A 195 17.10 -10.67 -9.26
CA LYS A 195 16.70 -10.19 -10.58
C LYS A 195 15.40 -10.84 -11.05
N ALA A 196 15.23 -12.15 -10.87
CA ALA A 196 14.02 -12.87 -11.21
C ALA A 196 12.82 -12.35 -10.41
N PHE A 197 12.97 -12.26 -9.08
CA PHE A 197 11.94 -11.76 -8.17
C PHE A 197 11.48 -10.35 -8.57
N TYR A 198 12.41 -9.42 -8.81
CA TYR A 198 12.05 -8.06 -9.21
C TYR A 198 11.57 -7.92 -10.65
N SER A 199 11.89 -8.86 -11.54
CA SER A 199 11.37 -8.85 -12.91
C SER A 199 9.92 -9.33 -12.99
N GLN A 200 9.49 -10.17 -12.04
CA GLN A 200 8.13 -10.71 -11.97
C GLN A 200 7.14 -9.75 -11.30
N ILE A 201 7.63 -8.79 -10.49
CA ILE A 201 6.79 -7.78 -9.86
C ILE A 201 6.42 -6.72 -10.92
N CYS A 202 5.33 -6.96 -11.64
CA CYS A 202 4.66 -5.97 -12.49
C CYS A 202 3.70 -5.13 -11.67
N ASP A 203 4.25 -4.28 -10.80
CA ASP A 203 3.46 -3.36 -9.99
C ASP A 203 3.12 -2.08 -10.76
N ARG A 204 2.02 -1.43 -10.38
CA ARG A 204 1.58 -0.13 -10.94
C ARG A 204 2.70 0.91 -10.81
N VAL A 205 3.42 0.86 -9.70
CA VAL A 205 4.65 1.61 -9.47
C VAL A 205 5.83 0.71 -9.80
N ASN A 206 6.75 1.14 -10.67
CA ASN A 206 8.01 0.44 -10.89
C ASN A 206 9.21 1.28 -10.46
N TRP A 207 10.32 0.59 -10.17
CA TRP A 207 11.60 1.24 -9.98
C TRP A 207 12.12 1.80 -11.32
N ARG A 208 12.81 2.94 -11.28
CA ARG A 208 13.54 3.44 -12.47
C ARG A 208 14.60 2.42 -12.92
N PRO A 209 14.85 2.28 -14.23
CA PRO A 209 15.72 1.23 -14.77
C PRO A 209 17.14 1.25 -14.18
N HIS A 210 17.68 2.44 -13.88
CA HIS A 210 19.04 2.61 -13.35
C HIS A 210 19.17 2.49 -11.81
N THR A 211 18.14 2.05 -11.11
CA THR A 211 18.20 1.83 -9.65
C THR A 211 18.91 0.52 -9.32
N SER A 212 19.81 0.54 -8.33
CA SER A 212 20.56 -0.64 -7.90
C SER A 212 19.65 -1.68 -7.22
N LEU A 213 19.93 -2.97 -7.40
CA LEU A 213 19.15 -4.05 -6.78
C LEU A 213 19.19 -3.98 -5.25
N LEU A 214 20.31 -3.57 -4.66
CA LEU A 214 20.42 -3.36 -3.21
C LEU A 214 19.47 -2.26 -2.72
N HIS A 215 19.34 -1.17 -3.48
CA HIS A 215 18.37 -0.13 -3.17
C HIS A 215 16.94 -0.67 -3.26
N ARG A 216 16.61 -1.42 -4.32
CA ARG A 216 15.29 -2.07 -4.47
C ARG A 216 15.00 -3.04 -3.31
N PHE A 217 16.01 -3.75 -2.83
CA PHE A 217 15.89 -4.66 -1.70
C PHE A 217 15.64 -3.93 -0.39
N ILE A 218 16.46 -2.93 -0.07
CA ILE A 218 16.32 -2.14 1.17
C ILE A 218 14.94 -1.47 1.21
N HIS A 219 14.49 -0.91 0.09
CA HIS A 219 13.24 -0.15 -0.04
C HIS A 219 12.06 -0.98 -0.59
N SER A 220 12.16 -2.31 -0.58
CA SER A 220 11.11 -3.22 -1.10
C SER A 220 9.75 -3.03 -0.42
N ARG A 221 9.74 -2.91 0.92
CA ARG A 221 8.52 -2.68 1.71
C ARG A 221 7.90 -1.30 1.44
N GLU A 222 8.75 -0.29 1.25
CA GLU A 222 8.31 1.06 0.90
C GLU A 222 7.59 1.07 -0.45
N HIS A 223 8.17 0.39 -1.43
CA HIS A 223 7.61 0.24 -2.76
C HIS A 223 6.25 -0.48 -2.76
N SER A 224 6.11 -1.58 -2.02
CA SER A 224 4.82 -2.28 -1.89
C SER A 224 3.71 -1.41 -1.27
N ILE A 225 4.03 -0.65 -0.22
CA ILE A 225 3.09 0.28 0.40
C ILE A 225 2.72 1.43 -0.54
N MET A 226 3.71 2.00 -1.24
CA MET A 226 3.48 3.04 -2.23
C MET A 226 2.57 2.55 -3.36
N ASN A 227 2.80 1.33 -3.84
CA ASN A 227 1.94 0.66 -4.83
C ASN A 227 0.50 0.52 -4.32
N THR A 228 0.33 0.17 -3.03
CA THR A 228 -0.99 0.03 -2.40
C THR A 228 -1.71 1.38 -2.30
N ILE A 229 -1.00 2.44 -1.91
CA ILE A 229 -1.55 3.79 -1.80
C ILE A 229 -2.05 4.30 -3.16
N ILE A 230 -1.23 4.14 -4.20
CA ILE A 230 -1.56 4.62 -5.54
C ILE A 230 -2.70 3.80 -6.16
N THR A 231 -2.68 2.48 -5.99
CA THR A 231 -3.77 1.61 -6.46
C THR A 231 -5.09 2.00 -5.78
N HIS A 232 -5.06 2.23 -4.46
CA HIS A 232 -6.25 2.68 -3.73
C HIS A 232 -6.75 4.06 -4.21
N PHE A 233 -5.84 4.99 -4.49
CA PHE A 233 -6.19 6.30 -5.06
C PHE A 233 -6.86 6.17 -6.43
N GLU A 234 -6.32 5.35 -7.32
CA GLU A 234 -6.89 5.10 -8.64
C GLU A 234 -8.26 4.43 -8.58
N GLU A 235 -8.45 3.51 -7.63
CA GLU A 235 -9.72 2.83 -7.42
C GLU A 235 -10.83 3.76 -6.93
N HIS A 236 -10.49 4.65 -5.98
CA HIS A 236 -11.49 5.40 -5.22
C HIS A 236 -11.59 6.88 -5.57
N SER A 237 -10.63 7.43 -6.30
CA SER A 237 -10.54 8.85 -6.63
C SER A 237 -10.52 9.10 -8.14
N GLU A 238 -9.75 8.35 -8.92
CA GLU A 238 -9.69 8.53 -10.38
C GLU A 238 -10.78 7.73 -11.12
N ILE A 239 -11.10 8.16 -12.34
CA ILE A 239 -11.98 7.43 -13.25
C ILE A 239 -11.07 6.79 -14.29
N ASN A 240 -10.82 5.50 -14.10
CA ASN A 240 -9.98 4.70 -15.00
C ASN A 240 -10.86 3.70 -15.75
N MET A 241 -10.33 3.10 -16.81
CA MET A 241 -11.05 2.11 -17.63
C MET A 241 -11.59 0.92 -16.80
N LYS A 242 -10.91 0.57 -15.69
CA LYS A 242 -11.38 -0.43 -14.71
C LYS A 242 -12.56 0.02 -13.86
N ASN A 243 -12.61 1.30 -13.51
CA ASN A 243 -13.55 1.87 -12.54
C ASN A 243 -14.62 2.74 -13.19
N TYR A 244 -14.69 2.72 -14.52
CA TYR A 244 -15.63 3.51 -15.31
C TYR A 244 -17.09 3.23 -14.90
N HIS A 245 -17.42 1.96 -14.58
CA HIS A 245 -18.75 1.56 -14.12
C HIS A 245 -19.16 2.17 -12.77
N ASN A 246 -18.19 2.57 -11.94
CA ASN A 246 -18.46 3.18 -10.64
C ASN A 246 -18.76 4.68 -10.72
N TYR A 247 -18.71 5.28 -11.92
CA TYR A 247 -18.90 6.70 -12.13
C TYR A 247 -20.29 7.19 -11.66
N GLY A 248 -21.37 6.43 -11.95
CA GLY A 248 -22.75 6.81 -11.61
C GLY A 248 -23.14 6.64 -10.13
N ILE A 249 -22.33 5.92 -9.33
CA ILE A 249 -22.62 5.63 -7.91
C ILE A 249 -21.88 6.61 -6.98
N ARG A 250 -20.96 7.42 -7.52
CA ARG A 250 -20.30 8.48 -6.76
C ARG A 250 -21.32 9.58 -6.48
N VAL A 251 -21.90 9.56 -5.29
CA VAL A 251 -22.70 10.67 -4.76
C VAL A 251 -21.79 11.89 -4.76
N HIS A 252 -21.93 12.76 -5.76
CA HIS A 252 -21.38 14.10 -5.72
C HIS A 252 -21.88 14.72 -4.41
N SER A 253 -20.95 15.18 -3.56
CA SER A 253 -21.32 15.95 -2.39
C SER A 253 -22.15 17.15 -2.87
N THR A 254 -23.44 17.09 -2.59
CA THR A 254 -24.42 18.10 -2.98
C THR A 254 -24.03 19.43 -2.36
N LEU A 255 -23.47 20.34 -3.15
CA LEU A 255 -23.72 21.77 -3.01
C LEU A 255 -23.47 22.47 -4.36
N GLY A 256 -24.53 22.55 -5.18
CA GLY A 256 -24.72 23.70 -6.06
C GLY A 256 -24.15 23.67 -7.49
N THR A 257 -24.26 22.58 -8.24
CA THR A 257 -24.22 22.66 -9.71
C THR A 257 -25.09 21.59 -10.35
N LEU A 258 -26.17 22.01 -11.00
CA LEU A 258 -26.86 21.22 -12.02
C LEU A 258 -26.01 21.34 -13.29
N GLN A 259 -25.45 20.24 -13.79
CA GLN A 259 -24.92 20.19 -15.14
C GLN A 259 -25.69 19.17 -15.97
N GLN A 260 -26.30 19.68 -17.04
CA GLN A 260 -26.99 18.94 -18.08
C GLN A 260 -26.04 17.93 -18.73
N THR A 261 -26.55 16.72 -18.87
CA THR A 261 -25.99 15.62 -19.66
C THR A 261 -26.01 15.97 -21.14
N GLU A 262 -24.85 16.19 -21.74
CA GLU A 262 -24.65 16.08 -23.19
C GLU A 262 -23.41 15.22 -23.42
N PHE A 263 -23.61 14.00 -23.93
CA PHE A 263 -22.54 13.15 -24.43
C PHE A 263 -22.23 13.57 -25.87
N GLU A 264 -21.20 14.40 -26.06
CA GLU A 264 -20.62 14.63 -27.38
C GLU A 264 -19.43 13.69 -27.60
N MET A 265 -19.57 12.79 -28.58
CA MET A 265 -18.53 11.85 -28.99
C MET A 265 -17.66 12.50 -30.08
N TYR A 266 -16.42 12.88 -29.74
CA TYR A 266 -15.46 13.43 -30.70
C TYR A 266 -14.48 12.36 -31.19
N LEU A 267 -14.36 12.21 -32.52
CA LEU A 267 -13.35 11.38 -33.18
C LEU A 267 -11.98 12.09 -33.23
N PRO A 268 -10.86 11.35 -33.18
CA PRO A 268 -9.52 11.93 -33.14
C PRO A 268 -9.12 12.51 -34.50
N GLY A 269 -9.33 13.81 -34.67
CA GLY A 269 -8.79 14.61 -35.77
C GLY A 269 -7.33 15.00 -35.51
N THR A 270 -6.52 14.86 -36.55
CA THR A 270 -5.07 15.03 -36.64
C THR A 270 -4.49 16.32 -36.02
N SER A 271 -3.24 16.19 -35.54
CA SER A 271 -2.26 17.28 -35.32
C SER A 271 -2.49 18.26 -34.16
N SER A 272 -2.84 17.72 -33.00
CA SER A 272 -2.28 18.11 -31.70
C SER A 272 -2.72 17.01 -30.75
N VAL A 273 -1.86 16.45 -29.90
CA VAL A 273 -2.30 15.47 -28.89
C VAL A 273 -3.10 16.27 -27.85
N PRO A 274 -4.44 16.28 -27.89
CA PRO A 274 -5.22 17.16 -27.04
C PRO A 274 -5.49 16.38 -25.77
N SER A 275 -4.83 16.76 -24.68
CA SER A 275 -5.22 16.56 -23.28
C SER A 275 -6.47 15.69 -23.03
N LEU A 276 -6.39 14.38 -23.26
CA LEU A 276 -7.46 13.38 -23.12
C LEU A 276 -7.89 13.13 -21.65
N LEU A 277 -7.63 14.08 -20.75
CA LEU A 277 -7.89 14.02 -19.31
C LEU A 277 -8.77 15.18 -18.80
N LEU A 278 -9.27 16.05 -19.68
CA LEU A 278 -9.84 17.35 -19.27
C LEU A 278 -11.37 17.47 -19.26
N CYS A 279 -12.11 16.37 -19.42
CA CYS A 279 -13.54 16.36 -19.08
C CYS A 279 -13.71 15.91 -17.63
N ALA A 280 -13.91 16.88 -16.73
CA ALA A 280 -14.20 16.73 -15.30
C ALA A 280 -13.10 16.10 -14.44
N GLN A 281 -11.83 16.45 -14.66
CA GLN A 281 -10.81 16.25 -13.64
C GLN A 281 -11.03 17.28 -12.51
N ASP A 282 -11.58 16.82 -11.38
CA ASP A 282 -11.63 17.62 -10.16
C ASP A 282 -10.24 18.22 -9.88
N GLU A 283 -10.16 19.53 -9.62
CA GLU A 283 -8.90 20.23 -9.28
C GLU A 283 -8.12 19.50 -8.15
N HIS A 284 -8.85 18.84 -7.26
CA HIS A 284 -8.30 18.00 -6.20
C HIS A 284 -7.57 16.74 -6.72
N THR A 285 -8.08 16.06 -7.75
CA THR A 285 -7.42 14.83 -8.26
C THR A 285 -6.16 15.17 -9.04
N THR A 286 -6.14 16.28 -9.77
CA THR A 286 -4.95 16.76 -10.50
C THR A 286 -3.83 17.20 -9.57
N THR A 287 -4.16 17.94 -8.51
CA THR A 287 -3.19 18.34 -7.47
C THR A 287 -2.61 17.13 -6.75
N MET A 288 -3.43 16.13 -6.39
CA MET A 288 -2.95 14.88 -5.79
C MET A 288 -2.10 14.04 -6.73
N THR A 289 -2.46 13.95 -8.01
CA THR A 289 -1.66 13.27 -9.04
C THR A 289 -0.28 13.89 -9.18
N LYS A 290 -0.22 15.23 -9.21
CA LYS A 290 1.05 15.98 -9.24
C LYS A 290 1.88 15.69 -8.00
N TYR A 291 1.26 15.73 -6.82
CA TYR A 291 1.91 15.40 -5.56
C TYR A 291 2.49 13.98 -5.54
N PHE A 292 1.74 12.97 -5.99
CA PHE A 292 2.26 11.60 -6.10
C PHE A 292 3.43 11.49 -7.06
N ARG A 293 3.38 12.16 -8.22
CA ARG A 293 4.51 12.18 -9.16
C ARG A 293 5.77 12.78 -8.55
N GLU A 294 5.64 13.87 -7.82
CA GLU A 294 6.76 14.49 -7.11
C GLU A 294 7.34 13.55 -6.04
N GLU A 295 6.49 12.90 -5.25
CA GLU A 295 6.91 11.94 -4.22
C GLU A 295 7.57 10.68 -4.81
N LEU A 296 7.03 10.12 -5.89
CA LEU A 296 7.64 9.00 -6.61
C LEU A 296 8.97 9.38 -7.24
N GLN A 297 9.09 10.60 -7.78
CA GLN A 297 10.33 11.09 -8.35
C GLN A 297 11.44 11.19 -7.31
N LYS A 298 11.15 11.71 -6.11
CA LYS A 298 12.11 11.74 -4.98
C LYS A 298 12.62 10.34 -4.64
N ARG A 299 11.74 9.33 -4.72
CA ARG A 299 12.02 7.93 -4.37
C ARG A 299 12.58 7.09 -5.52
N ARG A 300 12.85 7.70 -6.70
CA ARG A 300 13.33 7.01 -7.92
C ARG A 300 12.38 5.92 -8.42
N MET A 301 11.09 6.11 -8.20
CA MET A 301 10.02 5.28 -8.72
C MET A 301 9.37 5.94 -9.94
N VAL A 302 8.58 5.16 -10.68
CA VAL A 302 7.83 5.58 -11.86
C VAL A 302 6.41 5.05 -11.74
N TRP A 303 5.46 5.95 -11.97
CA TRP A 303 4.06 5.60 -12.13
C TRP A 303 3.84 5.15 -13.58
N ASN A 304 3.61 3.85 -13.80
CA ASN A 304 3.36 3.34 -15.15
C ASN A 304 1.92 3.62 -15.56
N VAL A 305 1.57 3.40 -16.84
CA VAL A 305 0.18 3.36 -17.36
C VAL A 305 -0.39 1.95 -17.18
N LEU A 306 -1.71 1.80 -17.00
CA LEU A 306 -2.32 0.50 -16.74
C LEU A 306 -2.13 -0.35 -18.01
N PRO A 307 -1.88 -1.66 -17.89
CA PRO A 307 -1.71 -2.51 -19.07
C PRO A 307 -2.98 -2.53 -19.93
N GLU A 308 -4.16 -2.40 -19.33
CA GLU A 308 -5.44 -2.30 -20.03
C GLU A 308 -5.58 -0.97 -20.77
N GLU A 309 -5.21 0.14 -20.13
CA GLU A 309 -5.18 1.45 -20.79
C GLU A 309 -4.16 1.48 -21.93
N ARG A 310 -3.00 0.84 -21.75
CA ARG A 310 -2.00 0.70 -22.82
C ARG A 310 -2.58 -0.06 -24.01
N LYS A 311 -3.23 -1.20 -23.78
CA LYS A 311 -3.91 -1.96 -24.84
C LYS A 311 -4.98 -1.13 -25.54
N TYR A 312 -5.74 -0.34 -24.78
CA TYR A 312 -6.73 0.57 -25.33
C TYR A 312 -6.10 1.64 -26.22
N PHE A 313 -5.02 2.31 -25.75
CA PHE A 313 -4.28 3.26 -26.57
C PHE A 313 -3.69 2.60 -27.81
N ASP A 314 -3.12 1.41 -27.69
CA ASP A 314 -2.58 0.65 -28.81
C ASP A 314 -3.68 0.26 -29.81
N TYR A 315 -4.87 -0.12 -29.35
CA TYR A 315 -6.05 -0.38 -30.19
C TYR A 315 -6.43 0.85 -31.00
N TRP A 316 -6.56 2.00 -30.34
CA TRP A 316 -6.93 3.25 -31.02
C TRP A 316 -5.84 3.74 -31.98
N LEU A 317 -4.57 3.67 -31.60
CA LEU A 317 -3.46 4.07 -32.45
C LEU A 317 -3.33 3.16 -33.68
N SER A 318 -3.59 1.86 -33.52
CA SER A 318 -3.60 0.90 -34.63
C SER A 318 -4.92 0.82 -35.37
N HIS A 319 -5.91 1.66 -35.03
CA HIS A 319 -7.26 1.61 -35.60
C HIS A 319 -7.88 0.20 -35.58
N GLY A 320 -7.51 -0.62 -34.59
CA GLY A 320 -7.96 -2.01 -34.47
C GLY A 320 -7.28 -3.02 -35.40
N GLU A 321 -6.28 -2.65 -36.21
CA GLU A 321 -5.65 -3.57 -37.18
C GLU A 321 -5.03 -4.84 -36.57
N LYS A 322 -4.67 -4.79 -35.28
CA LYS A 322 -4.08 -5.91 -34.52
C LYS A 322 -5.04 -6.55 -33.52
N TYR A 323 -6.30 -6.15 -33.54
CA TYR A 323 -7.28 -6.55 -32.55
C TYR A 323 -8.48 -7.17 -33.25
N GLU A 324 -8.80 -8.38 -32.86
CA GLU A 324 -10.00 -9.06 -33.32
C GLU A 324 -11.15 -8.70 -32.39
N TRP A 325 -12.28 -8.27 -32.96
CA TRP A 325 -13.48 -8.05 -32.18
C TRP A 325 -14.06 -9.42 -31.81
N VAL A 326 -14.07 -9.70 -30.51
CA VAL A 326 -14.64 -10.91 -29.92
C VAL A 326 -15.98 -10.52 -29.33
N GLU A 327 -17.05 -11.22 -29.74
CA GLU A 327 -18.39 -11.00 -29.19
C GLU A 327 -18.40 -11.23 -27.67
N PRO A 328 -19.11 -10.41 -26.88
CA PRO A 328 -19.09 -10.46 -25.41
C PRO A 328 -19.62 -11.77 -24.81
N ASP A 329 -20.28 -12.61 -25.61
CA ASP A 329 -20.86 -13.89 -25.19
C ASP A 329 -19.94 -15.09 -25.49
N GLN A 330 -18.78 -14.88 -26.12
CA GLN A 330 -17.82 -15.96 -26.38
C GLN A 330 -17.07 -16.33 -25.11
N ASP A 331 -17.30 -17.56 -24.63
CA ASP A 331 -16.64 -18.09 -23.44
C ASP A 331 -15.11 -18.20 -23.70
N PRO A 332 -14.22 -17.81 -22.77
CA PRO A 332 -12.77 -17.84 -22.98
C PRO A 332 -12.23 -19.23 -23.36
N ALA A 333 -12.95 -20.29 -22.97
CA ALA A 333 -12.65 -21.67 -23.32
C ALA A 333 -12.94 -22.01 -24.81
N GLU A 334 -13.96 -21.40 -25.41
CA GLU A 334 -14.29 -21.56 -26.83
C GLU A 334 -13.26 -20.85 -27.72
N ILE A 335 -12.74 -19.71 -27.28
CA ILE A 335 -11.69 -18.97 -27.99
C ILE A 335 -10.38 -19.76 -28.03
N GLN A 336 -9.98 -20.38 -26.92
CA GLN A 336 -8.77 -21.23 -26.89
C GLN A 336 -8.89 -22.44 -27.82
N THR A 337 -10.07 -23.05 -27.88
CA THR A 337 -10.31 -24.19 -28.77
C THR A 337 -10.32 -23.75 -30.25
N PHE A 338 -10.88 -22.60 -30.58
CA PHE A 338 -10.85 -22.04 -31.94
C PHE A 338 -9.44 -21.66 -32.41
N CYS A 339 -8.65 -21.01 -31.55
CA CYS A 339 -7.25 -20.68 -31.82
C CYS A 339 -6.40 -21.93 -32.05
N ASN A 340 -6.57 -22.98 -31.23
CA ASN A 340 -5.85 -24.23 -31.43
C ASN A 340 -6.26 -24.95 -32.73
N HIS A 341 -7.53 -24.83 -33.14
CA HIS A 341 -8.02 -25.40 -34.39
C HIS A 341 -7.52 -24.64 -35.63
N SER A 342 -7.47 -23.31 -35.59
CA SER A 342 -7.01 -22.46 -36.70
C SER A 342 -5.49 -22.56 -36.94
N PHE A 343 -4.70 -22.73 -35.87
CA PHE A 343 -3.26 -23.03 -35.99
C PHE A 343 -2.99 -24.39 -36.64
N ASN A 344 -3.75 -25.43 -36.27
CA ASN A 344 -3.62 -26.75 -36.89
C ASN A 344 -4.05 -26.79 -38.36
N THR A 345 -5.07 -26.01 -38.75
CA THR A 345 -5.50 -25.93 -40.16
C THR A 345 -4.56 -25.10 -41.03
N ARG A 346 -3.83 -24.13 -40.48
CA ARG A 346 -2.76 -23.42 -41.21
C ARG A 346 -1.51 -24.28 -41.40
N ALA A 347 -1.14 -25.08 -40.41
CA ALA A 347 -0.02 -26.03 -40.52
C ALA A 347 -0.26 -27.09 -41.60
N HIS A 348 -1.51 -27.53 -41.78
CA HIS A 348 -1.90 -28.50 -42.81
C HIS A 348 -2.01 -27.94 -44.24
N ARG A 349 -1.97 -26.61 -44.44
CA ARG A 349 -1.95 -25.98 -45.78
C ARG A 349 -0.54 -25.61 -46.24
N LEU A 350 0.48 -25.80 -45.40
CA LEU A 350 1.89 -25.54 -45.71
C LEU A 350 2.70 -26.83 -45.88
N GLN A 351 2.02 -27.98 -45.91
CA GLN A 351 2.50 -29.24 -46.47
C GLN A 351 1.71 -29.50 -47.75
#